data_AF-A0A8C0IUG1-F1
#
_entry.id   AF-A0A8C0IUG1-F1
#
_cell.length_a   1.000
_cell.length_b   1.000
_cell.length_c   1.000
_cell.angle_alpha   90.00
_cell.angle_beta   90.00
_cell.angle_gamma   90.00
#
_symmetry.space_group_name_H-M   'P 1'
#
loop_
_entity.id
_entity.type
_entity.pdbx_description
1 polymer ?
#
loop_
_entity_poly.entity_id
_entity_poly.type
_entity_poly.pdbx_seq_one_letter_code
_entity_poly.pdbx_strand_id
1 'polypeptide(L)'
;SYQIQGALKRESSEPLLQGSNPNPKVELEFWKNRYEDLECIYNQLRTQKVRKMAELLDRVQSSYFPAFKAMFRDVVEALTEAQDINLHLTPLQHVLEEIENVEFNEVKPLISPLLHMVCLIWATSNYYNTPARIIVLLQEICNLLIQQAWNYLTPEDILKGEAEESLGKVREVLAILSYFKQTFEDRRENLHTYFKPGQRVKEWDFQSLMVFARLDSFLRRLKMVEDLLATALDIMKLEKLEFSGIRGKALSQQVLSMYEEFQEVYKVLSDRSYDCLDTNSMEFEHDASDFKQKVEDVDRRLGTIFSQAFDDAAGLEHAFKLLDIFGSLLEWPVIAASASDKYPRLITMFDRDLDDAKLIYSRHIQEEMELGLLFGNFVVIPLGPGLSAGSRVDQG
;
A
#
# COMPACT_ATOMS: atom_id res chain seq x y z
N SER A 1 25.85 5.64 44.90
CA SER A 1 26.54 5.98 43.65
C SER A 1 26.06 5.12 42.49
N TYR A 2 26.20 3.79 42.55
CA TYR A 2 25.80 2.88 41.46
C TYR A 2 24.32 2.95 41.03
N GLN A 3 23.38 3.04 41.97
CA GLN A 3 21.94 3.11 41.63
C GLN A 3 21.57 4.40 40.86
N ILE A 4 22.15 5.55 41.24
CA ILE A 4 21.90 6.84 40.57
C ILE A 4 22.57 6.86 39.19
N GLN A 5 23.79 6.34 39.07
CA GLN A 5 24.46 6.21 37.78
C GLN A 5 23.75 5.23 36.84
N GLY A 6 23.14 4.17 37.37
CA GLY A 6 22.33 3.23 36.59
C GLY A 6 21.08 3.90 36.02
N ALA A 7 20.35 4.68 36.81
CA ALA A 7 19.18 5.43 36.34
C ALA A 7 19.56 6.49 35.29
N LEU A 8 20.69 7.18 35.48
CA LEU A 8 21.15 8.21 34.56
C LEU A 8 21.59 7.68 33.19
N LYS A 9 22.11 6.44 33.13
CA LYS A 9 22.69 5.83 31.92
C LYS A 9 21.70 5.16 30.96
N ARG A 10 20.47 4.87 31.39
CA ARG A 10 19.47 4.20 30.54
C ARG A 10 19.07 5.11 29.38
N GLU A 11 18.98 4.53 28.18
CA GLU A 11 18.50 5.21 26.97
C GLU A 11 17.22 4.55 26.47
N SER A 12 16.29 5.35 25.92
CA SER A 12 15.03 4.83 25.40
C SER A 12 15.18 4.06 24.08
N SER A 13 16.28 4.27 23.36
CA SER A 13 16.65 3.56 22.13
C SER A 13 17.10 2.12 22.35
N GLU A 14 17.41 1.71 23.59
CA GLU A 14 17.99 0.39 23.89
C GLU A 14 17.19 -0.78 23.31
N PRO A 15 15.84 -0.84 23.40
CA PRO A 15 15.07 -1.96 22.85
C PRO A 15 15.18 -2.05 21.32
N LEU A 16 15.16 -0.91 20.62
CA LEU A 16 15.35 -0.84 19.17
C LEU A 16 16.76 -1.29 18.77
N LEU A 17 17.78 -0.83 19.51
CA LEU A 17 19.18 -1.22 19.28
C LEU A 17 19.43 -2.71 19.53
N GLN A 18 18.63 -3.35 20.37
CA GLN A 18 18.66 -4.79 20.63
C GLN A 18 17.86 -5.60 19.58
N GLY A 19 17.28 -4.95 18.57
CA GLY A 19 16.52 -5.60 17.50
C GLY A 19 15.06 -5.90 17.86
N SER A 20 14.55 -5.34 18.96
CA SER A 20 13.11 -5.42 19.29
C SER A 20 12.31 -4.42 18.43
N ASN A 21 11.00 -4.67 18.32
CA ASN A 21 10.06 -3.77 17.64
C ASN A 21 9.07 -3.14 18.65
N PRO A 22 9.53 -2.24 19.54
CA PRO A 22 8.65 -1.60 20.52
C PRO A 22 7.62 -0.66 19.86
N ASN A 23 6.50 -0.47 20.55
CA ASN A 23 5.45 0.49 20.21
C ASN A 23 5.66 1.80 20.98
N PRO A 24 5.04 2.92 20.55
CA PRO A 24 5.29 4.27 21.10
C PRO A 24 5.05 4.40 22.60
N LYS A 25 4.22 3.51 23.17
CA LYS A 25 4.01 3.44 24.61
C LYS A 25 5.30 3.19 25.39
N VAL A 26 6.28 2.49 24.80
CA VAL A 26 7.56 2.21 25.43
C VAL A 26 8.35 3.50 25.64
N GLU A 27 8.46 4.37 24.62
CA GLU A 27 9.07 5.70 24.76
C GLU A 27 8.34 6.56 25.80
N LEU A 28 6.99 6.56 25.77
CA LEU A 28 6.17 7.33 26.72
C LEU A 28 6.37 6.86 28.17
N GLU A 29 6.28 5.55 28.40
CA GLU A 29 6.48 4.95 29.72
C GLU A 29 7.92 5.12 30.20
N PHE A 30 8.91 5.03 29.30
CA PHE A 30 10.31 5.29 29.65
C PHE A 30 10.49 6.68 30.24
N TRP A 31 9.99 7.73 29.57
CA TRP A 31 10.15 9.11 30.03
C TRP A 31 9.33 9.41 31.28
N LYS A 32 8.14 8.83 31.40
CA LYS A 32 7.31 8.91 32.61
C LYS A 32 8.02 8.29 33.80
N ASN A 33 8.49 7.04 33.67
CA ASN A 33 9.19 6.32 34.73
C ASN A 33 10.51 7.03 35.10
N ARG A 34 11.26 7.53 34.10
CA ARG A 34 12.49 8.31 34.33
C ARG A 34 12.20 9.58 35.14
N TYR A 35 11.12 10.29 34.83
CA TYR A 35 10.69 11.45 35.59
C TYR A 35 10.34 11.08 37.04
N GLU A 36 9.51 10.07 37.26
CA GLU A 36 9.08 9.62 38.60
C GLU A 36 10.26 9.15 39.46
N ASP A 37 11.18 8.38 38.87
CA ASP A 37 12.40 7.90 39.54
C ASP A 37 13.31 9.07 39.95
N LEU A 38 13.56 10.01 39.03
CA LEU A 38 14.43 11.17 39.29
C LEU A 38 13.79 12.14 40.29
N GLU A 39 12.48 12.32 40.26
CA GLU A 39 11.74 13.13 41.24
C GLU A 39 11.86 12.50 42.64
N CYS A 40 11.72 11.18 42.74
CA CYS A 40 11.94 10.45 43.99
C CYS A 40 13.38 10.64 44.51
N ILE A 41 14.39 10.45 43.66
CA ILE A 41 15.81 10.63 44.02
C ILE A 41 16.08 12.09 44.47
N TYR A 42 15.55 13.07 43.73
CA TYR A 42 15.70 14.48 44.07
C TYR A 42 15.09 14.81 45.43
N ASN A 43 13.89 14.30 45.71
CA ASN A 43 13.23 14.46 47.00
C ASN A 43 14.02 13.82 48.16
N GLN A 44 14.61 12.64 47.93
CA GLN A 44 15.50 11.99 48.91
C GLN A 44 16.76 12.82 49.20
N LEU A 45 17.39 13.37 48.16
CA LEU A 45 18.57 14.24 48.29
C LEU A 45 18.27 15.55 49.02
N ARG A 46 17.01 16.00 48.99
CA ARG A 46 16.54 17.21 49.68
C ARG A 46 16.09 16.99 51.11
N THR A 47 16.11 15.77 51.64
CA THR A 47 15.77 15.50 53.04
C THR A 47 16.71 16.22 54.00
N GLN A 48 16.22 16.59 55.20
CA GLN A 48 17.01 17.31 56.20
C GLN A 48 18.30 16.57 56.58
N LYS A 49 18.26 15.23 56.61
CA LYS A 49 19.41 14.38 56.91
C LYS A 49 20.52 14.54 55.87
N VAL A 50 20.17 14.47 54.58
CA VAL A 50 21.13 14.59 53.47
C VAL A 50 21.67 16.03 53.37
N ARG A 51 20.83 17.04 53.62
CA ARG A 51 21.29 18.45 53.68
C ARG A 51 22.31 18.68 54.79
N LYS A 52 22.03 18.22 56.02
CA LYS A 52 22.99 18.32 57.13
C LYS A 52 24.29 17.57 56.83
N MET A 53 24.21 16.41 56.17
CA MET A 53 25.39 15.67 55.72
C MET A 53 26.21 16.47 54.70
N ALA A 54 25.56 17.09 53.71
CA ALA A 54 26.22 17.95 52.73
C ALA A 54 26.90 19.17 53.39
N GLU A 55 26.23 19.83 54.34
CA GLU A 55 26.80 20.93 55.13
C GLU A 55 28.03 20.49 55.94
N LEU A 56 27.98 19.30 56.54
CA LEU A 56 29.13 18.76 57.27
C LEU A 56 30.30 18.47 56.32
N LEU A 57 30.04 17.82 55.17
CA LEU A 57 31.04 17.52 54.15
C LEU A 57 31.75 18.79 53.65
N ASP A 58 31.01 19.88 53.49
CA ASP A 58 31.54 21.19 53.11
C ASP A 58 32.39 21.81 54.25
N ARG A 59 31.87 21.81 55.48
CA ARG A 59 32.59 22.34 56.66
C ARG A 59 33.92 21.64 56.90
N VAL A 60 33.98 20.33 56.69
CA VAL A 60 35.23 19.57 56.87
C VAL A 60 36.11 19.57 55.62
N GLN A 61 35.73 20.29 54.56
CA GLN A 61 36.43 20.33 53.27
C GLN A 61 36.75 18.92 52.74
N SER A 62 35.76 18.03 52.82
CA SER A 62 35.90 16.63 52.43
C SER A 62 36.18 16.50 50.93
N SER A 63 37.11 15.61 50.57
CA SER A 63 37.37 15.26 49.16
C SER A 63 36.14 14.68 48.45
N TYR A 64 35.14 14.19 49.19
CA TYR A 64 33.88 13.67 48.64
C TYR A 64 32.85 14.76 48.33
N PHE A 65 33.00 15.97 48.87
CA PHE A 65 32.02 17.05 48.68
C PHE A 65 31.87 17.47 47.20
N PRO A 66 32.95 17.64 46.40
CA PRO A 66 32.83 17.92 44.97
C PRO A 66 32.05 16.84 44.21
N ALA A 67 32.29 15.56 44.52
CA ALA A 67 31.59 14.44 43.88
C ALA A 67 30.10 14.43 44.23
N PHE A 68 29.75 14.71 45.49
CA PHE A 68 28.35 14.86 45.91
C PHE A 68 27.65 16.02 45.19
N LYS A 69 28.32 17.18 45.08
CA LYS A 69 27.80 18.36 44.39
C LYS A 69 27.59 18.10 42.90
N ALA A 70 28.52 17.42 42.25
CA ALA A 70 28.39 17.00 40.85
C ALA A 70 27.18 16.07 40.67
N MET A 71 27.08 15.00 41.47
CA MET A 71 25.94 14.08 41.41
C MET A 71 24.59 14.79 41.64
N PHE A 72 24.51 15.72 42.60
CA PHE A 72 23.28 16.48 42.83
C PHE A 72 22.91 17.36 41.63
N ARG A 73 23.89 18.04 41.02
CA ARG A 73 23.68 18.83 39.80
C ARG A 73 23.19 17.93 38.66
N ASP A 74 23.83 16.80 38.43
CA ASP A 74 23.48 15.87 37.35
C ASP A 74 22.05 15.32 37.53
N VAL A 75 21.60 15.06 38.77
CA VAL A 75 20.20 14.68 39.07
C VAL A 75 19.23 15.81 38.78
N VAL A 76 19.56 17.06 39.13
CA VAL A 76 18.69 18.22 38.86
C VAL A 76 18.55 18.48 37.36
N GLU A 77 19.65 18.39 36.62
CA GLU A 77 19.66 18.55 35.16
C GLU A 77 18.82 17.44 34.49
N ALA A 78 19.06 16.17 34.85
CA ALA A 78 18.31 15.04 34.31
C ALA A 78 16.81 15.10 34.68
N LEU A 79 16.46 15.56 35.89
CA LEU A 79 15.07 15.72 36.29
C LEU A 79 14.38 16.81 35.47
N THR A 80 15.06 17.93 35.23
CA THR A 80 14.52 19.03 34.43
C THR A 80 14.28 18.58 32.99
N GLU A 81 15.20 17.81 32.42
CA GLU A 81 15.04 17.17 31.11
C GLU A 81 13.85 16.21 31.08
N ALA A 82 13.79 15.25 32.01
CA ALA A 82 12.73 14.24 32.03
C ALA A 82 11.35 14.86 32.24
N GLN A 83 11.26 15.91 33.07
CA GLN A 83 10.02 16.66 33.30
C GLN A 83 9.52 17.36 32.04
N ASP A 84 10.40 18.08 31.32
CA ASP A 84 10.04 18.75 30.07
C ASP A 84 9.56 17.73 29.03
N ILE A 85 10.28 16.62 28.86
CA ILE A 85 9.93 15.59 27.87
C ILE A 85 8.59 14.92 28.22
N ASN A 86 8.44 14.46 29.47
CA ASN A 86 7.21 13.80 29.91
C ASN A 86 5.97 14.70 29.75
N LEU A 87 6.10 15.99 30.08
CA LEU A 87 5.04 16.98 29.90
C LEU A 87 4.58 17.07 28.43
N HIS A 88 5.52 17.10 27.49
CA HIS A 88 5.20 17.24 26.06
C HIS A 88 4.75 15.93 25.41
N LEU A 89 5.23 14.77 25.88
CA LEU A 89 4.81 13.46 25.35
C LEU A 89 3.42 13.03 25.86
N THR A 90 2.98 13.48 27.04
CA THR A 90 1.70 13.06 27.64
C THR A 90 0.49 13.21 26.70
N PRO A 91 0.30 14.33 25.97
CA PRO A 91 -0.81 14.49 25.04
C PRO A 91 -0.82 13.48 23.87
N LEU A 92 0.34 12.94 23.48
CA LEU A 92 0.45 11.97 22.40
C LEU A 92 -0.22 10.64 22.75
N GLN A 93 -0.28 10.30 24.05
CA GLN A 93 -0.85 9.06 24.55
C GLN A 93 -2.28 8.84 24.05
N HIS A 94 -3.11 9.88 24.08
CA HIS A 94 -4.52 9.77 23.69
C HIS A 94 -4.68 9.39 22.22
N VAL A 95 -3.92 10.03 21.33
CA VAL A 95 -3.98 9.74 19.88
C VAL A 95 -3.46 8.33 19.57
N LEU A 96 -2.43 7.88 20.28
CA LEU A 96 -1.90 6.51 20.14
C LEU A 96 -2.91 5.47 20.61
N GLU A 97 -3.59 5.72 21.73
CA GLU A 97 -4.67 4.85 22.23
C GLU A 97 -5.85 4.83 21.26
N GLU A 98 -6.23 5.96 20.64
CA GLU A 98 -7.25 5.97 19.60
C GLU A 98 -6.87 5.08 18.41
N ILE A 99 -5.64 5.20 17.91
CA ILE A 99 -5.14 4.37 16.79
C ILE A 99 -5.15 2.87 17.14
N GLU A 100 -4.87 2.52 18.39
CA GLU A 100 -4.89 1.12 18.83
C GLU A 100 -6.30 0.53 18.97
N ASN A 101 -7.31 1.37 19.19
CA ASN A 101 -8.68 0.94 19.48
C ASN A 101 -9.60 0.95 18.25
N VAL A 102 -9.17 1.56 17.14
CA VAL A 102 -9.93 1.55 15.87
C VAL A 102 -9.48 0.40 14.97
N GLU A 103 -10.35 0.00 14.03
CA GLU A 103 -9.93 -0.90 12.97
C GLU A 103 -8.94 -0.19 12.02
N PHE A 104 -8.09 -0.96 11.33
CA PHE A 104 -7.01 -0.37 10.56
C PHE A 104 -7.50 0.53 9.41
N ASN A 105 -8.62 0.19 8.79
CA ASN A 105 -9.29 0.99 7.75
C ASN A 105 -9.75 2.38 8.26
N GLU A 106 -9.92 2.55 9.57
CA GLU A 106 -10.31 3.80 10.23
C GLU A 106 -9.10 4.62 10.74
N VAL A 107 -7.87 4.11 10.62
CA VAL A 107 -6.64 4.80 11.09
C VAL A 107 -6.30 6.03 10.25
N LYS A 108 -6.69 6.05 8.97
CA LYS A 108 -6.33 7.14 8.02
C LYS A 108 -6.58 8.56 8.55
N PRO A 109 -7.76 8.93 9.06
CA PRO A 109 -8.01 10.26 9.63
C PRO A 109 -7.15 10.61 10.86
N LEU A 110 -6.63 9.62 11.59
CA LEU A 110 -5.83 9.83 12.82
C LEU A 110 -4.34 10.12 12.52
N ILE A 111 -3.86 9.78 11.32
CA ILE A 111 -2.47 9.98 10.91
C ILE A 111 -2.04 11.45 10.93
N SER A 112 -2.89 12.35 10.41
CA SER A 112 -2.56 13.78 10.34
C SER A 112 -2.52 14.44 11.72
N PRO A 113 -3.50 14.20 12.63
CA PRO A 113 -3.41 14.59 14.04
C PRO A 113 -2.17 14.03 14.74
N LEU A 114 -1.84 12.75 14.54
CA LEU A 114 -0.67 12.10 15.14
C LEU A 114 0.62 12.85 14.79
N LEU A 115 0.89 13.03 13.51
CA LEU A 115 2.12 13.70 13.06
C LEU A 115 2.14 15.19 13.41
N HIS A 116 0.98 15.83 13.48
CA HIS A 116 0.87 17.20 13.98
C HIS A 116 1.33 17.31 15.44
N MET A 117 0.89 16.38 16.30
CA MET A 117 1.32 16.31 17.70
C MET A 117 2.83 16.07 17.82
N VAL A 118 3.38 15.17 17.00
CA VAL A 118 4.83 14.92 16.95
C VAL A 118 5.61 16.18 16.57
N CYS A 119 5.13 16.96 15.58
CA CYS A 119 5.74 18.24 15.19
C CYS A 119 5.64 19.30 16.30
N LEU A 120 4.50 19.36 17.02
CA LEU A 120 4.35 20.26 18.16
C LEU A 120 5.34 19.93 19.27
N ILE A 121 5.49 18.64 19.62
CA ILE A 121 6.47 18.18 20.61
C ILE A 121 7.88 18.62 20.20
N TRP A 122 8.24 18.44 18.93
CA TRP A 122 9.53 18.86 18.40
C TRP A 122 9.77 20.37 18.50
N ALA A 123 8.75 21.18 18.21
CA ALA A 123 8.87 22.64 18.23
C ALA A 123 8.85 23.25 19.64
N THR A 124 8.21 22.58 20.60
CA THR A 124 7.94 23.13 21.95
C THR A 124 8.84 22.58 23.04
N SER A 125 9.25 21.31 22.96
CA SER A 125 10.15 20.73 23.96
C SER A 125 11.58 21.26 23.80
N ASN A 126 12.18 21.60 24.94
CA ASN A 126 13.57 22.08 24.96
C ASN A 126 14.58 20.94 24.87
N TYR A 127 14.17 19.73 25.27
CA TYR A 127 15.06 18.58 25.37
C TYR A 127 14.72 17.46 24.38
N TYR A 128 13.47 17.31 23.95
CA TYR A 128 13.09 16.23 23.02
C TYR A 128 13.53 16.49 21.57
N ASN A 129 13.81 17.75 21.22
CA ASN A 129 14.11 18.22 19.87
C ASN A 129 15.52 17.86 19.37
N THR A 130 15.83 16.56 19.44
CA THR A 130 17.08 15.94 18.96
C THR A 130 16.76 14.83 17.95
N PRO A 131 17.53 14.70 16.85
CA PRO A 131 17.30 13.68 15.84
C PRO A 131 17.19 12.25 16.41
N ALA A 132 18.06 11.90 17.37
CA ALA A 132 18.06 10.56 17.97
C ALA A 132 16.71 10.20 18.62
N ARG A 133 16.10 11.12 19.37
CA ARG A 133 14.82 10.87 20.09
C ARG A 133 13.63 10.81 19.15
N ILE A 134 13.55 11.75 18.22
CA ILE A 134 12.43 11.80 17.28
C ILE A 134 12.45 10.59 16.33
N ILE A 135 13.63 10.11 15.94
CA ILE A 135 13.77 8.88 15.14
C ILE A 135 13.21 7.68 15.92
N VAL A 136 13.55 7.52 17.20
CA VAL A 136 13.03 6.44 18.06
C VAL A 136 11.49 6.46 18.06
N LEU A 137 10.88 7.60 18.41
CA LEU A 137 9.42 7.71 18.45
C LEU A 137 8.76 7.41 17.10
N LEU A 138 9.34 7.91 16.00
CA LEU A 138 8.80 7.67 14.67
C LEU A 138 8.95 6.20 14.23
N GLN A 139 10.05 5.54 14.58
CA GLN A 139 10.23 4.09 14.37
C GLN A 139 9.21 3.29 15.17
N GLU A 140 8.97 3.65 16.43
CA GLU A 140 7.96 3.02 17.26
C GLU A 140 6.54 3.23 16.69
N ILE A 141 6.23 4.41 16.15
CA ILE A 141 4.96 4.68 15.46
C ILE A 141 4.82 3.78 14.23
N CYS A 142 5.90 3.62 13.44
CA CYS A 142 5.90 2.67 12.33
C CYS A 142 5.62 1.24 12.82
N ASN A 143 6.20 0.84 13.95
CA ASN A 143 5.97 -0.50 14.52
C ASN A 143 4.52 -0.73 14.92
N LEU A 144 3.90 0.27 15.56
CA LEU A 144 2.47 0.23 15.90
C LEU A 144 1.61 0.09 14.64
N LEU A 145 1.86 0.90 13.60
CA LEU A 145 1.10 0.83 12.34
C LEU A 145 1.27 -0.52 11.64
N ILE A 146 2.49 -1.08 11.64
CA ILE A 146 2.75 -2.41 11.09
C ILE A 146 1.99 -3.47 11.88
N GLN A 147 1.99 -3.40 13.22
CA GLN A 147 1.25 -4.34 14.06
C GLN A 147 -0.25 -4.27 13.81
N GLN A 148 -0.82 -3.07 13.71
CA GLN A 148 -2.25 -2.88 13.43
C GLN A 148 -2.62 -3.40 12.02
N ALA A 149 -1.79 -3.12 11.02
CA ALA A 149 -1.96 -3.65 9.66
C ALA A 149 -1.89 -5.18 9.63
N TRP A 150 -0.93 -5.77 10.35
CA TRP A 150 -0.75 -7.22 10.44
C TRP A 150 -1.97 -7.90 11.06
N ASN A 151 -2.50 -7.34 12.14
CA ASN A 151 -3.71 -7.85 12.80
C ASN A 151 -4.95 -7.72 11.93
N TYR A 152 -5.07 -6.64 11.15
CA TYR A 152 -6.19 -6.41 10.25
C TYR A 152 -6.22 -7.36 9.05
N LEU A 153 -5.03 -7.68 8.53
CA LEU A 153 -4.91 -8.58 7.37
C LEU A 153 -5.06 -10.05 7.72
N THR A 154 -4.73 -10.44 8.96
CA THR A 154 -4.72 -11.84 9.44
C THR A 154 -3.95 -12.77 8.49
N PRO A 155 -2.62 -12.90 8.61
CA PRO A 155 -1.77 -13.58 7.63
C PRO A 155 -2.20 -14.99 7.24
N GLU A 156 -2.81 -15.73 8.17
CA GLU A 156 -3.32 -17.09 7.97
C GLU A 156 -4.44 -17.15 6.93
N ASP A 157 -5.22 -16.07 6.80
CA ASP A 157 -6.40 -15.99 5.96
C ASP A 157 -6.14 -15.27 4.63
N ILE A 158 -5.04 -14.51 4.49
CA ILE A 158 -4.80 -13.68 3.30
C ILE A 158 -4.80 -14.51 2.01
N LEU A 159 -4.06 -15.61 1.99
CA LEU A 159 -3.93 -16.47 0.80
C LEU A 159 -4.99 -17.57 0.75
N LYS A 160 -5.60 -17.92 1.90
CA LYS A 160 -6.62 -18.99 2.02
C LYS A 160 -8.06 -18.50 1.84
N GLY A 161 -8.30 -17.24 2.18
CA GLY A 161 -9.60 -16.59 2.10
C GLY A 161 -9.99 -16.24 0.66
N GLU A 162 -11.05 -15.44 0.53
CA GLU A 162 -11.50 -14.94 -0.76
C GLU A 162 -10.50 -13.91 -1.32
N ALA A 163 -9.86 -14.25 -2.45
CA ALA A 163 -8.76 -13.46 -3.00
C ALA A 163 -9.16 -12.01 -3.31
N GLU A 164 -10.42 -11.76 -3.69
CA GLU A 164 -10.93 -10.41 -3.96
C GLU A 164 -11.04 -9.56 -2.68
N GLU A 165 -11.56 -10.14 -1.59
CA GLU A 165 -11.62 -9.48 -0.29
C GLU A 165 -10.20 -9.22 0.26
N SER A 166 -9.34 -10.24 0.24
CA SER A 166 -7.95 -10.14 0.68
C SER A 166 -7.18 -9.06 -0.10
N LEU A 167 -7.35 -9.01 -1.42
CA LEU A 167 -6.73 -7.98 -2.27
C LEU A 167 -7.21 -6.58 -1.91
N GLY A 168 -8.52 -6.42 -1.65
CA GLY A 168 -9.12 -5.17 -1.19
C GLY A 168 -8.45 -4.67 0.11
N LYS A 169 -8.35 -5.55 1.11
CA LYS A 169 -7.70 -5.24 2.40
C LYS A 169 -6.22 -4.88 2.23
N VAL A 170 -5.45 -5.66 1.46
CA VAL A 170 -4.02 -5.38 1.20
C VAL A 170 -3.83 -4.01 0.54
N ARG A 171 -4.66 -3.68 -0.46
CA ARG A 171 -4.62 -2.36 -1.13
C ARG A 171 -4.97 -1.22 -0.19
N GLU A 172 -5.96 -1.40 0.67
CA GLU A 172 -6.32 -0.42 1.69
C GLU A 172 -5.16 -0.20 2.67
N VAL A 173 -4.51 -1.27 3.14
CA VAL A 173 -3.34 -1.18 4.00
C VAL A 173 -2.20 -0.43 3.34
N LEU A 174 -1.85 -0.80 2.10
CA LEU A 174 -0.82 -0.13 1.30
C LEU A 174 -1.13 1.37 1.15
N ALA A 175 -2.39 1.74 0.90
CA ALA A 175 -2.80 3.12 0.74
C ALA A 175 -2.66 3.93 2.03
N ILE A 176 -3.06 3.37 3.18
CA ILE A 176 -2.97 4.05 4.49
C ILE A 176 -1.52 4.23 4.92
N LEU A 177 -0.69 3.19 4.80
CA LEU A 177 0.74 3.27 5.14
C LEU A 177 1.51 4.22 4.20
N SER A 178 1.16 4.25 2.91
CA SER A 178 1.71 5.23 1.97
C SER A 178 1.26 6.66 2.31
N TYR A 179 0.02 6.85 2.73
CA TYR A 179 -0.49 8.13 3.21
C TYR A 179 0.24 8.61 4.47
N PHE A 180 0.58 7.72 5.40
CA PHE A 180 1.43 8.06 6.55
C PHE A 180 2.79 8.60 6.12
N LYS A 181 3.48 7.94 5.18
CA LYS A 181 4.77 8.41 4.64
C LYS A 181 4.64 9.77 3.93
N GLN A 182 3.62 9.95 3.11
CA GLN A 182 3.35 11.23 2.45
C GLN A 182 3.11 12.35 3.47
N THR A 183 2.26 12.09 4.46
CA THR A 183 1.98 13.05 5.52
C THR A 183 3.24 13.38 6.33
N PHE A 184 4.12 12.41 6.57
CA PHE A 184 5.40 12.65 7.24
C PHE A 184 6.28 13.61 6.43
N GLU A 185 6.46 13.39 5.12
CA GLU A 185 7.28 14.26 4.29
C GLU A 185 6.66 15.66 4.17
N ASP A 186 5.33 15.76 4.00
CA ASP A 186 4.62 17.04 4.00
C ASP A 186 4.87 17.82 5.30
N ARG A 187 4.82 17.14 6.46
CA ARG A 187 5.06 17.74 7.77
C ARG A 187 6.52 18.16 7.95
N ARG A 188 7.44 17.36 7.42
CA ARG A 188 8.88 17.65 7.42
C ARG A 188 9.20 18.91 6.62
N GLU A 189 8.66 19.03 5.40
CA GLU A 189 8.85 20.21 4.55
C GLU A 189 8.25 21.48 5.20
N ASN A 190 7.10 21.32 5.87
CA ASN A 190 6.37 22.42 6.49
C ASN A 190 6.69 22.59 7.99
N LEU A 191 7.77 22.00 8.49
CA LEU A 191 8.10 21.97 9.92
C LEU A 191 8.32 23.38 10.50
N HIS A 192 8.80 24.32 9.68
CA HIS A 192 8.99 25.72 10.04
C HIS A 192 7.71 26.40 10.52
N THR A 193 6.53 25.95 10.08
CA THR A 193 5.23 26.53 10.47
C THR A 193 4.88 26.35 11.95
N TYR A 194 5.54 25.41 12.64
CA TYR A 194 5.34 25.13 14.07
C TYR A 194 6.16 26.05 14.98
N PHE A 195 7.10 26.82 14.42
CA PHE A 195 7.97 27.72 15.16
C PHE A 195 7.42 29.15 15.14
N LYS A 196 7.65 29.89 16.23
CA LYS A 196 7.24 31.30 16.29
C LYS A 196 8.08 32.16 15.34
N PRO A 197 7.54 33.25 14.77
CA PRO A 197 8.32 34.17 13.97
C PRO A 197 9.58 34.66 14.71
N GLY A 198 10.74 34.54 14.07
CA GLY A 198 12.04 34.91 14.65
C GLY A 198 12.70 33.84 15.53
N GLN A 199 12.03 32.72 15.80
CA GLN A 199 12.65 31.56 16.44
C GLN A 199 13.52 30.81 15.43
N ARG A 200 14.69 30.31 15.87
CA ARG A 200 15.51 29.42 15.05
C ARG A 200 14.76 28.10 14.85
N VAL A 201 14.44 27.79 13.60
CA VAL A 201 13.84 26.51 13.20
C VAL A 201 14.90 25.42 13.33
N LYS A 202 14.56 24.35 14.06
CA LYS A 202 15.33 23.10 14.05
C LYS A 202 14.64 22.16 13.06
N GLU A 203 15.33 21.81 12.00
CA GLU A 203 14.80 20.90 10.98
C GLU A 203 15.01 19.43 11.39
N TRP A 204 14.27 18.52 10.75
CA TRP A 204 14.58 17.10 10.79
C TRP A 204 15.68 16.79 9.77
N ASP A 205 16.92 16.79 10.24
CA ASP A 205 18.15 16.69 9.43
C ASP A 205 18.69 15.25 9.31
N PHE A 206 17.81 14.25 9.33
CA PHE A 206 18.16 12.83 9.22
C PHE A 206 17.55 12.18 7.96
N GLN A 207 18.13 11.09 7.47
CA GLN A 207 17.58 10.39 6.30
C GLN A 207 16.28 9.66 6.65
N SER A 208 15.26 9.72 5.79
CA SER A 208 13.97 9.05 6.03
C SER A 208 14.11 7.53 6.21
N LEU A 209 15.17 6.93 5.64
CA LEU A 209 15.51 5.52 5.83
C LEU A 209 15.74 5.16 7.31
N MET A 210 16.26 6.10 8.12
CA MET A 210 16.44 5.88 9.57
C MET A 210 15.12 5.63 10.28
N VAL A 211 14.00 6.15 9.76
CA VAL A 211 12.66 5.93 10.30
C VAL A 211 11.98 4.75 9.62
N PHE A 212 12.04 4.71 8.28
CA PHE A 212 11.18 3.84 7.49
C PHE A 212 11.77 2.50 7.08
N ALA A 213 13.03 2.17 7.40
CA ALA A 213 13.67 0.92 6.92
C ALA A 213 12.78 -0.34 7.09
N ARG A 214 12.19 -0.53 8.28
CA ARG A 214 11.29 -1.65 8.56
C ARG A 214 9.95 -1.52 7.83
N LEU A 215 9.33 -0.33 7.86
CA LEU A 215 8.07 -0.06 7.15
C LEU A 215 8.20 -0.27 5.63
N ASP A 216 9.31 0.15 5.04
CA ASP A 216 9.61 -0.04 3.63
C ASP A 216 9.77 -1.51 3.27
N SER A 217 10.36 -2.31 4.17
CA SER A 217 10.41 -3.76 3.99
C SER A 217 9.03 -4.39 4.00
N PHE A 218 8.19 -3.98 4.96
CA PHE A 218 6.81 -4.44 5.06
C PHE A 218 5.96 -4.02 3.85
N LEU A 219 6.07 -2.78 3.38
CA LEU A 219 5.41 -2.29 2.16
C LEU A 219 5.82 -3.08 0.92
N ARG A 220 7.11 -3.40 0.76
CA ARG A 220 7.57 -4.26 -0.34
C ARG A 220 6.95 -5.65 -0.26
N ARG A 221 6.87 -6.24 0.94
CA ARG A 221 6.24 -7.55 1.13
C ARG A 221 4.75 -7.52 0.82
N LEU A 222 4.03 -6.51 1.30
CA LEU A 222 2.62 -6.30 0.96
C LEU A 222 2.41 -6.13 -0.53
N LYS A 223 3.31 -5.44 -1.24
CA LYS A 223 3.23 -5.29 -2.69
C LYS A 223 3.40 -6.62 -3.43
N MET A 224 4.31 -7.48 -2.97
CA MET A 224 4.43 -8.84 -3.52
C MET A 224 3.15 -9.65 -3.34
N VAL A 225 2.52 -9.56 -2.16
CA VAL A 225 1.24 -10.23 -1.88
C VAL A 225 0.10 -9.65 -2.72
N GLU A 226 0.04 -8.32 -2.88
CA GLU A 226 -0.93 -7.65 -3.75
C GLU A 226 -0.81 -8.15 -5.20
N ASP A 227 0.41 -8.16 -5.74
CA ASP A 227 0.67 -8.58 -7.11
C ASP A 227 0.30 -10.06 -7.32
N LEU A 228 0.58 -10.90 -6.33
CA LEU A 228 0.20 -12.32 -6.34
C LEU A 228 -1.32 -12.50 -6.37
N LEU A 229 -2.05 -11.86 -5.44
CA LEU A 229 -3.51 -11.95 -5.35
C LEU A 229 -4.20 -11.38 -6.61
N ALA A 230 -3.73 -10.24 -7.12
CA ALA A 230 -4.25 -9.64 -8.34
C ALA A 230 -4.06 -10.58 -9.55
N THR A 231 -2.87 -11.16 -9.68
CA THR A 231 -2.58 -12.13 -10.75
C THR A 231 -3.43 -13.39 -10.62
N ALA A 232 -3.63 -13.90 -9.39
CA ALA A 232 -4.47 -15.06 -9.16
C ALA A 232 -5.92 -14.80 -9.58
N LEU A 233 -6.49 -13.65 -9.25
CA LEU A 233 -7.84 -13.26 -9.69
C LEU A 233 -7.94 -13.15 -11.21
N ASP A 234 -6.92 -12.63 -11.88
CA ASP A 234 -6.90 -12.58 -13.34
C ASP A 234 -6.88 -13.98 -13.97
N ILE A 235 -6.11 -14.92 -13.40
CA ILE A 235 -6.08 -16.32 -13.86
C ILE A 235 -7.39 -17.04 -13.54
N MET A 236 -8.06 -16.72 -12.42
CA MET A 236 -9.37 -17.30 -12.10
C MET A 236 -10.45 -16.96 -13.14
N LYS A 237 -10.29 -15.90 -13.93
CA LYS A 237 -11.18 -15.59 -15.06
C LYS A 237 -11.13 -16.64 -16.17
N LEU A 238 -10.03 -17.41 -16.27
CA LEU A 238 -9.86 -18.47 -17.28
C LEU A 238 -10.88 -19.59 -17.14
N GLU A 239 -11.46 -19.80 -15.95
CA GLU A 239 -12.51 -20.81 -15.72
C GLU A 239 -13.70 -20.62 -16.65
N LYS A 240 -14.05 -19.36 -16.94
CA LYS A 240 -15.23 -18.99 -17.75
C LYS A 240 -14.89 -18.74 -19.20
N LEU A 241 -13.63 -18.93 -19.60
CA LEU A 241 -13.15 -18.55 -20.92
C LEU A 241 -13.49 -19.66 -21.94
N GLU A 242 -14.47 -19.38 -22.79
CA GLU A 242 -14.94 -20.30 -23.82
C GLU A 242 -14.71 -19.74 -25.23
N PHE A 243 -14.10 -20.56 -26.09
CA PHE A 243 -13.91 -20.23 -27.49
C PHE A 243 -15.03 -20.80 -28.36
N SER A 244 -15.52 -19.97 -29.28
CA SER A 244 -16.42 -20.40 -30.34
C SER A 244 -15.66 -20.76 -31.62
N GLY A 245 -16.31 -21.46 -32.57
CA GLY A 245 -15.72 -21.84 -33.86
C GLY A 245 -15.19 -23.27 -33.93
N ILE A 246 -14.55 -23.61 -35.05
CA ILE A 246 -14.21 -25.00 -35.43
C ILE A 246 -13.24 -25.64 -34.42
N ARG A 247 -12.23 -24.88 -33.97
CA ARG A 247 -11.28 -25.31 -32.93
C ARG A 247 -11.69 -24.89 -31.52
N GLY A 248 -12.84 -24.22 -31.35
CA GLY A 248 -13.25 -23.61 -30.09
C GLY A 248 -13.23 -24.59 -28.91
N LYS A 249 -13.87 -25.76 -29.06
CA LYS A 249 -13.88 -26.80 -28.02
C LYS A 249 -12.48 -27.27 -27.60
N ALA A 250 -11.56 -27.43 -28.56
CA ALA A 250 -10.21 -27.89 -28.28
C ALA A 250 -9.35 -26.81 -27.59
N LEU A 251 -9.59 -25.53 -27.90
CA LEU A 251 -8.93 -24.39 -27.25
C LEU A 251 -9.47 -24.17 -25.84
N SER A 252 -10.80 -24.24 -25.65
CA SER A 252 -11.41 -24.17 -24.31
C SER A 252 -10.88 -25.28 -23.40
N GLN A 253 -10.72 -26.51 -23.91
CA GLN A 253 -10.16 -27.61 -23.11
C GLN A 253 -8.69 -27.37 -22.71
N GLN A 254 -7.90 -26.73 -23.56
CA GLN A 254 -6.51 -26.37 -23.22
C GLN A 254 -6.46 -25.31 -22.13
N VAL A 255 -7.32 -24.28 -22.21
CA VAL A 255 -7.42 -23.24 -21.16
C VAL A 255 -7.93 -23.82 -19.85
N LEU A 256 -8.89 -24.74 -19.89
CA LEU A 256 -9.38 -25.41 -18.69
C LEU A 256 -8.28 -26.24 -18.01
N SER A 257 -7.51 -27.02 -18.78
CA SER A 257 -6.35 -27.76 -18.25
C SER A 257 -5.31 -26.84 -17.62
N MET A 258 -5.06 -25.67 -18.22
CA MET A 258 -4.14 -24.66 -17.65
C MET A 258 -4.66 -24.08 -16.34
N TYR A 259 -5.98 -23.86 -16.26
CA TYR A 259 -6.63 -23.37 -15.05
C TYR A 259 -6.54 -24.41 -13.93
N GLU A 260 -6.81 -25.69 -14.20
CA GLU A 260 -6.67 -26.78 -13.23
C GLU A 260 -5.22 -26.90 -12.71
N GLU A 261 -4.22 -26.85 -13.60
CA GLU A 261 -2.80 -26.82 -13.21
C GLU A 261 -2.47 -25.62 -12.31
N PHE A 262 -3.04 -24.44 -12.59
CA PHE A 262 -2.85 -23.25 -11.76
C PHE A 262 -3.50 -23.39 -10.39
N GLN A 263 -4.72 -23.94 -10.31
CA GLN A 263 -5.42 -24.15 -9.05
C GLN A 263 -4.62 -25.06 -8.11
N GLU A 264 -3.95 -26.10 -8.63
CA GLU A 264 -3.07 -26.96 -7.83
C GLU A 264 -1.90 -26.17 -7.23
N VAL A 265 -1.24 -25.33 -8.03
CA VAL A 265 -0.12 -24.49 -7.57
C VAL A 265 -0.59 -23.46 -6.54
N TYR A 266 -1.69 -22.77 -6.81
CA TYR A 266 -2.25 -21.79 -5.87
C TYR A 266 -2.68 -22.43 -4.56
N LYS A 267 -3.26 -23.63 -4.61
CA LYS A 267 -3.64 -24.39 -3.41
C LYS A 267 -2.43 -24.76 -2.56
N VAL A 268 -1.35 -25.23 -3.18
CA VAL A 268 -0.11 -25.55 -2.45
C VAL A 268 0.46 -24.31 -1.76
N LEU A 269 0.44 -23.17 -2.45
CA LEU A 269 0.88 -21.88 -1.92
C LEU A 269 -0.02 -21.41 -0.75
N SER A 270 -1.34 -21.52 -0.89
CA SER A 270 -2.29 -21.10 0.15
C SER A 270 -2.25 -22.01 1.38
N ASP A 271 -1.97 -23.30 1.21
CA ASP A 271 -1.95 -24.29 2.30
C ASP A 271 -0.66 -24.25 3.14
N ARG A 272 0.32 -23.39 2.79
CA ARG A 272 1.55 -23.24 3.57
C ARG A 272 1.29 -22.72 4.98
N SER A 273 2.18 -23.08 5.90
CA SER A 273 2.09 -22.72 7.32
C SER A 273 2.91 -21.49 7.70
N TYR A 274 3.72 -20.95 6.78
CA TYR A 274 4.48 -19.73 7.05
C TYR A 274 3.56 -18.51 7.01
N ASP A 275 4.04 -17.41 7.61
CA ASP A 275 3.41 -16.11 7.48
C ASP A 275 3.87 -15.43 6.16
N CYS A 276 2.93 -15.14 5.26
CA CYS A 276 3.25 -14.48 3.98
C CYS A 276 3.66 -13.01 4.16
N LEU A 277 3.27 -12.36 5.26
CA LEU A 277 3.62 -10.99 5.60
C LEU A 277 4.98 -10.87 6.31
N ASP A 278 5.54 -11.97 6.83
CA ASP A 278 6.87 -11.94 7.46
C ASP A 278 7.98 -11.65 6.45
N THR A 279 8.56 -10.46 6.58
CA THR A 279 9.65 -9.96 5.76
C THR A 279 10.93 -10.80 5.81
N ASN A 280 11.07 -11.70 6.80
CA ASN A 280 12.23 -12.59 6.91
C ASN A 280 11.95 -13.99 6.35
N SER A 281 10.71 -14.27 5.94
CA SER A 281 10.34 -15.57 5.37
C SER A 281 10.93 -15.73 3.98
N MET A 282 12.01 -16.51 3.87
CA MET A 282 12.64 -16.91 2.61
C MET A 282 11.82 -17.99 1.88
N GLU A 283 11.04 -18.78 2.63
CA GLU A 283 10.15 -19.81 2.08
C GLU A 283 9.05 -19.18 1.22
N PHE A 284 8.43 -18.10 1.70
CA PHE A 284 7.45 -17.35 0.91
C PHE A 284 8.08 -16.75 -0.35
N GLU A 285 9.29 -16.20 -0.27
CA GLU A 285 9.95 -15.62 -1.45
C GLU A 285 10.23 -16.66 -2.53
N HIS A 286 10.63 -17.87 -2.12
CA HIS A 286 10.79 -18.99 -3.03
C HIS A 286 9.47 -19.39 -3.68
N ASP A 287 8.43 -19.64 -2.88
CA ASP A 287 7.12 -20.06 -3.40
C ASP A 287 6.45 -18.97 -4.26
N ALA A 288 6.64 -17.68 -3.93
CA ALA A 288 6.20 -16.56 -4.76
C ALA A 288 6.96 -16.47 -6.10
N SER A 289 8.26 -16.83 -6.11
CA SER A 289 9.05 -16.94 -7.33
C SER A 289 8.56 -18.09 -8.21
N ASP A 290 8.26 -19.25 -7.62
CA ASP A 290 7.72 -20.41 -8.34
C ASP A 290 6.34 -20.10 -8.93
N PHE A 291 5.48 -19.42 -8.15
CA PHE A 291 4.21 -18.90 -8.64
C PHE A 291 4.39 -17.99 -9.85
N LYS A 292 5.34 -17.04 -9.78
CA LYS A 292 5.63 -16.13 -10.90
C LYS A 292 6.08 -16.88 -12.16
N GLN A 293 6.92 -17.90 -12.03
CA GLN A 293 7.32 -18.74 -13.17
C GLN A 293 6.11 -19.46 -13.79
N LYS A 294 5.17 -19.92 -12.96
CA LYS A 294 3.93 -20.54 -13.45
C LYS A 294 3.04 -19.52 -14.19
N VAL A 295 2.95 -18.29 -13.70
CA VAL A 295 2.24 -17.19 -14.38
C VAL A 295 2.86 -16.91 -15.75
N GLU A 296 4.19 -16.88 -15.85
CA GLU A 296 4.90 -16.68 -17.13
C GLU A 296 4.63 -17.84 -18.12
N ASP A 297 4.55 -19.09 -17.65
CA ASP A 297 4.13 -20.24 -18.48
C ASP A 297 2.69 -20.07 -18.99
N VAL A 298 1.76 -19.68 -18.11
CA VAL A 298 0.36 -19.43 -18.46
C VAL A 298 0.24 -18.32 -19.51
N ASP A 299 0.96 -17.20 -19.34
CA ASP A 299 0.97 -16.07 -20.29
C ASP A 299 1.42 -16.52 -21.69
N ARG A 300 2.50 -17.30 -21.77
CA ARG A 300 3.01 -17.83 -23.05
C ARG A 300 2.04 -18.79 -23.73
N ARG A 301 1.43 -19.69 -22.95
CA ARG A 301 0.45 -20.66 -23.47
C ARG A 301 -0.81 -19.94 -23.94
N LEU A 302 -1.33 -18.98 -23.17
CA LEU A 302 -2.46 -18.14 -23.56
C LEU A 302 -2.15 -17.31 -24.81
N GLY A 303 -0.96 -16.72 -24.93
CA GLY A 303 -0.57 -15.99 -26.14
C GLY A 303 -0.57 -16.87 -27.40
N THR A 304 -0.17 -18.14 -27.26
CA THR A 304 -0.24 -19.14 -28.33
C THR A 304 -1.69 -19.49 -28.68
N ILE A 305 -2.53 -19.72 -27.67
CA ILE A 305 -3.97 -20.00 -27.85
C ILE A 305 -4.68 -18.82 -28.51
N PHE A 306 -4.42 -17.60 -28.04
CA PHE A 306 -4.93 -16.36 -28.61
C PHE A 306 -4.57 -16.25 -30.09
N SER A 307 -3.30 -16.45 -30.43
CA SER A 307 -2.84 -16.39 -31.82
C SER A 307 -3.54 -17.41 -32.71
N GLN A 308 -3.70 -18.65 -32.22
CA GLN A 308 -4.42 -19.71 -32.94
C GLN A 308 -5.89 -19.40 -33.13
N ALA A 309 -6.56 -18.90 -32.08
CA ALA A 309 -7.98 -18.52 -32.12
C ALA A 309 -8.21 -17.35 -33.07
N PHE A 310 -7.34 -16.34 -33.04
CA PHE A 310 -7.43 -15.16 -33.90
C PHE A 310 -7.21 -15.56 -35.37
N ASP A 311 -6.25 -16.45 -35.63
CA ASP A 311 -5.97 -16.89 -36.99
C ASP A 311 -7.12 -17.70 -37.62
N ASP A 312 -7.95 -18.31 -36.78
CA ASP A 312 -9.16 -19.06 -37.15
C ASP A 312 -10.43 -18.22 -37.25
N ALA A 313 -10.38 -16.94 -36.87
CA ALA A 313 -11.56 -16.09 -36.89
C ALA A 313 -12.11 -16.00 -38.32
N ALA A 314 -13.38 -16.43 -38.49
CA ALA A 314 -14.05 -16.49 -39.79
C ALA A 314 -14.27 -15.11 -40.43
N GLY A 315 -14.29 -14.05 -39.61
CA GLY A 315 -14.48 -12.67 -40.03
C GLY A 315 -14.30 -11.71 -38.86
N LEU A 316 -14.54 -10.44 -39.14
CA LEU A 316 -14.30 -9.34 -38.21
C LEU A 316 -15.08 -9.49 -36.90
N GLU A 317 -16.37 -9.88 -36.98
CA GLU A 317 -17.22 -10.07 -35.80
C GLU A 317 -16.64 -11.13 -34.85
N HIS A 318 -16.12 -12.24 -35.38
CA HIS A 318 -15.50 -13.29 -34.56
C HIS A 318 -14.20 -12.81 -33.92
N ALA A 319 -13.40 -12.02 -34.64
CA ALA A 319 -12.16 -11.45 -34.10
C ALA A 319 -12.44 -10.47 -32.95
N PHE A 320 -13.47 -9.61 -33.08
CA PHE A 320 -13.87 -8.72 -31.98
C PHE A 320 -14.42 -9.48 -30.77
N LYS A 321 -15.24 -10.52 -30.98
CA LYS A 321 -15.70 -11.39 -29.88
C LYS A 321 -14.53 -12.04 -29.15
N LEU A 322 -13.48 -12.46 -29.87
CA LEU A 322 -12.28 -13.02 -29.25
C LEU A 322 -11.55 -11.99 -28.38
N LEU A 323 -11.39 -10.75 -28.86
CA LEU A 323 -10.79 -9.67 -28.09
C LEU A 323 -11.60 -9.37 -26.82
N ASP A 324 -12.93 -9.36 -26.93
CA ASP A 324 -13.85 -9.14 -25.81
C ASP A 324 -13.75 -10.28 -24.77
N ILE A 325 -13.68 -11.53 -25.21
CA ILE A 325 -13.51 -12.71 -24.33
C ILE A 325 -12.19 -12.65 -23.55
N PHE A 326 -11.09 -12.20 -24.18
CA PHE A 326 -9.81 -12.04 -23.48
C PHE A 326 -9.82 -10.85 -22.52
N GLY A 327 -10.53 -9.76 -22.85
CA GLY A 327 -10.71 -8.61 -21.96
C GLY A 327 -9.39 -8.13 -21.34
N SER A 328 -9.30 -8.15 -20.00
CA SER A 328 -8.09 -7.73 -19.26
C SER A 328 -6.87 -8.62 -19.48
N LEU A 329 -7.03 -9.87 -19.97
CA LEU A 329 -5.90 -10.74 -20.32
C LEU A 329 -5.10 -10.17 -21.50
N LEU A 330 -5.68 -9.28 -22.31
CA LEU A 330 -4.95 -8.59 -23.38
C LEU A 330 -3.88 -7.64 -22.85
N GLU A 331 -3.91 -7.28 -21.57
CA GLU A 331 -2.88 -6.45 -20.93
C GLU A 331 -1.64 -7.26 -20.53
N TRP A 332 -1.73 -8.60 -20.55
CA TRP A 332 -0.61 -9.46 -20.21
C TRP A 332 0.49 -9.37 -21.27
N PRO A 333 1.78 -9.30 -20.89
CA PRO A 333 2.85 -8.93 -21.82
C PRO A 333 2.93 -9.76 -23.10
N VAL A 334 2.83 -11.10 -23.01
CA VAL A 334 2.95 -11.97 -24.19
C VAL A 334 1.68 -11.94 -25.04
N ILE A 335 0.51 -11.90 -24.41
CA ILE A 335 -0.78 -11.78 -25.10
C ILE A 335 -0.88 -10.42 -25.80
N ALA A 336 -0.49 -9.32 -25.13
CA ALA A 336 -0.47 -7.96 -25.68
C ALA A 336 0.39 -7.86 -26.93
N ALA A 337 1.59 -8.45 -26.89
CA ALA A 337 2.47 -8.54 -28.06
C ALA A 337 1.79 -9.32 -29.20
N SER A 338 1.21 -10.48 -28.88
CA SER A 338 0.48 -11.30 -29.85
C SER A 338 -0.71 -10.54 -30.46
N ALA A 339 -1.48 -9.79 -29.67
CA ALA A 339 -2.60 -8.98 -30.13
C ALA A 339 -2.15 -7.83 -31.03
N SER A 340 -1.03 -7.17 -30.69
CA SER A 340 -0.45 -6.10 -31.51
C SER A 340 -0.05 -6.61 -32.89
N ASP A 341 0.58 -7.79 -32.97
CA ASP A 341 0.98 -8.42 -34.22
C ASP A 341 -0.21 -8.77 -35.13
N LYS A 342 -1.40 -9.00 -34.55
CA LYS A 342 -2.63 -9.30 -35.28
C LYS A 342 -3.41 -8.06 -35.72
N TYR A 343 -3.06 -6.87 -35.25
CA TYR A 343 -3.77 -5.62 -35.56
C TYR A 343 -3.88 -5.34 -37.07
N PRO A 344 -2.82 -5.49 -37.90
CA PRO A 344 -2.93 -5.27 -39.35
C PRO A 344 -3.93 -6.20 -40.04
N ARG A 345 -4.04 -7.45 -39.55
CA ARG A 345 -5.01 -8.42 -40.07
C ARG A 345 -6.43 -8.01 -39.73
N LEU A 346 -6.66 -7.46 -38.53
CA LEU A 346 -7.96 -6.91 -38.13
C LEU A 346 -8.40 -5.77 -39.06
N ILE A 347 -7.48 -4.85 -39.39
CA ILE A 347 -7.75 -3.76 -40.34
C ILE A 347 -8.11 -4.31 -41.72
N THR A 348 -7.38 -5.32 -42.20
CA THR A 348 -7.68 -5.95 -43.50
C THR A 348 -9.06 -6.62 -43.52
N MET A 349 -9.47 -7.25 -42.41
CA MET A 349 -10.83 -7.79 -42.27
C MET A 349 -11.89 -6.68 -42.31
N PHE A 350 -11.63 -5.56 -41.64
CA PHE A 350 -12.54 -4.41 -41.62
C PHE A 350 -12.69 -3.77 -43.00
N ASP A 351 -11.58 -3.55 -43.72
CA ASP A 351 -11.59 -3.01 -45.08
C ASP A 351 -12.40 -3.89 -46.03
N ARG A 352 -12.23 -5.21 -45.93
CA ARG A 352 -13.01 -6.16 -46.73
C ARG A 352 -14.51 -6.07 -46.42
N ASP A 353 -14.90 -6.02 -45.16
CA ASP A 353 -16.31 -5.91 -44.77
C ASP A 353 -16.92 -4.57 -45.24
N LEU A 354 -16.13 -3.48 -45.28
CA LEU A 354 -16.55 -2.20 -45.89
C LEU A 354 -16.72 -2.29 -47.41
N ASP A 355 -15.79 -2.97 -48.10
CA ASP A 355 -15.89 -3.21 -49.54
C ASP A 355 -17.12 -4.05 -49.89
N ASP A 356 -17.41 -5.08 -49.10
CA ASP A 356 -18.62 -5.90 -49.24
C ASP A 356 -19.90 -5.07 -49.04
N ALA A 357 -19.93 -4.23 -48.00
CA ALA A 357 -21.05 -3.33 -47.75
C ALA A 357 -21.26 -2.32 -48.89
N LYS A 358 -20.17 -1.78 -49.45
CA LYS A 358 -20.22 -0.90 -50.62
C LYS A 358 -20.77 -1.64 -51.85
N LEU A 359 -20.36 -2.88 -52.06
CA LEU A 359 -20.79 -3.69 -53.19
C LEU A 359 -22.29 -4.02 -53.10
N ILE A 360 -22.78 -4.38 -51.90
CA ILE A 360 -24.22 -4.58 -51.63
C ILE A 360 -25.00 -3.29 -51.91
N TYR A 361 -24.52 -2.16 -51.40
CA TYR A 361 -25.15 -0.86 -51.62
C TYR A 361 -25.22 -0.50 -53.12
N SER A 362 -24.10 -0.59 -53.84
CA SER A 362 -24.05 -0.31 -55.27
C SER A 362 -24.95 -1.22 -56.09
N ARG A 363 -25.04 -2.52 -55.74
CA ARG A 363 -25.92 -3.48 -56.41
C ARG A 363 -27.39 -3.10 -56.23
N HIS A 364 -27.81 -2.75 -55.02
CA HIS A 364 -29.19 -2.35 -54.75
C HIS A 364 -29.55 -1.05 -55.48
N ILE A 365 -28.65 -0.06 -55.51
CA ILE A 365 -28.87 1.19 -56.26
C ILE A 365 -29.00 0.90 -57.76
N GLN A 366 -28.17 0.02 -58.32
CA GLN A 366 -28.24 -0.36 -59.73
C GLN A 366 -29.55 -1.11 -60.05
N GLU A 367 -29.97 -2.05 -59.20
CA GLU A 367 -31.25 -2.76 -59.33
C GLU A 367 -32.46 -1.80 -59.27
N GLU A 368 -32.44 -0.81 -58.38
CA GLU A 368 -33.46 0.25 -58.31
C GLU A 368 -33.48 1.14 -59.56
N MET A 369 -32.30 1.49 -60.10
CA MET A 369 -32.20 2.24 -61.36
C MET A 369 -32.74 1.43 -62.54
N GLU A 370 -32.44 0.14 -62.63
CA GLU A 370 -32.91 -0.75 -63.69
C GLU A 370 -34.42 -1.04 -63.59
N LEU A 371 -34.95 -1.21 -62.38
CA LEU A 371 -36.40 -1.32 -62.15
C LEU A 371 -37.12 0.01 -62.45
N GLY A 372 -36.53 1.15 -62.10
CA GLY A 372 -37.01 2.48 -62.47
C GLY A 372 -36.96 2.75 -63.99
N LEU A 373 -36.05 2.10 -64.72
CA LEU A 373 -35.95 2.15 -66.19
C LEU A 373 -36.89 1.15 -66.89
N LEU A 374 -37.27 0.04 -66.23
CA LEU A 374 -38.25 -0.94 -66.74
C LEU A 374 -39.70 -0.43 -66.60
N PHE A 375 -39.98 0.44 -65.63
CA PHE A 375 -41.25 1.19 -65.55
C PHE A 375 -41.21 2.43 -66.43
N GLY A 376 -41.19 2.22 -67.74
CA GLY A 376 -41.43 3.28 -68.71
C GLY A 376 -42.74 4.03 -68.40
N ASN A 377 -42.62 5.34 -68.22
CA ASN A 377 -43.68 6.37 -68.27
C ASN A 377 -44.58 6.65 -67.05
N PHE A 378 -44.22 6.30 -65.82
CA PHE A 378 -44.73 7.04 -64.65
C PHE A 378 -43.69 7.06 -63.53
N VAL A 379 -43.28 8.26 -63.11
CA VAL A 379 -42.50 8.44 -61.87
C VAL A 379 -43.44 8.13 -60.71
N VAL A 380 -43.40 6.88 -60.23
CA VAL A 380 -43.86 6.52 -58.90
C VAL A 380 -42.62 6.14 -58.13
N ILE A 381 -42.15 7.05 -57.27
CA ILE A 381 -41.13 6.73 -56.28
C ILE A 381 -41.76 5.70 -55.34
N PRO A 382 -41.28 4.44 -55.30
CA PRO A 382 -41.70 3.53 -54.25
C PRO A 382 -40.99 4.02 -53.00
N LEU A 383 -41.75 4.57 -52.04
CA LEU A 383 -41.25 4.73 -50.68
C LEU A 383 -40.99 3.33 -50.12
N GLY A 384 -39.74 2.89 -50.21
CA GLY A 384 -39.28 1.64 -49.59
C GLY A 384 -39.44 1.70 -48.06
N PRO A 385 -39.56 0.54 -47.39
CA PRO A 385 -39.96 0.44 -45.97
C PRO A 385 -38.80 0.76 -45.01
N GLY A 386 -38.06 1.83 -45.24
CA GLY A 386 -36.87 2.20 -44.46
C GLY A 386 -36.85 3.62 -43.90
N LEU A 387 -37.67 4.55 -44.41
CA LEU A 387 -37.67 5.94 -43.95
C LEU A 387 -39.09 6.51 -43.94
N SER A 388 -39.90 6.10 -42.96
CA SER A 388 -41.10 6.84 -42.54
C SER A 388 -40.81 7.61 -41.24
N ALA A 389 -39.95 8.62 -41.32
CA ALA A 389 -39.93 9.67 -40.32
C ALA A 389 -41.06 10.65 -40.65
N GLY A 390 -42.09 10.66 -39.79
CA GLY A 390 -43.26 11.50 -39.96
C GLY A 390 -42.92 12.98 -40.07
N SER A 391 -43.56 13.66 -41.01
CA SER A 391 -43.75 15.10 -40.99
C SER A 391 -45.14 15.38 -41.53
N ARG A 392 -46.09 15.57 -40.60
CA ARG A 392 -47.35 16.24 -40.89
C ARG A 392 -47.01 17.66 -41.31
N VAL A 393 -47.33 18.01 -42.55
CA VAL A 393 -47.51 19.40 -42.97
C VAL A 393 -49.01 19.65 -42.92
N ASP A 394 -49.44 20.44 -41.94
CA ASP A 394 -50.78 21.01 -41.92
C ASP A 394 -50.94 21.94 -43.13
N GLN A 395 -52.03 21.74 -43.87
CA GLN A 395 -52.62 22.75 -44.75
C GLN A 395 -54.08 22.92 -44.35
N GLY A 396 -54.48 24.16 -44.07
CA GLY A 396 -55.86 24.56 -43.81
C GLY A 396 -55.98 25.62 -42.73
#